data_AF-A0A090WB64-F1
#
_entry.id   AF-A0A090WB64-F1
#
_cell.length_a   1.000
_cell.length_b   1.000
_cell.length_c   1.000
_cell.angle_alpha   90.00
_cell.angle_beta   90.00
_cell.angle_gamma   90.00
#
_symmetry.space_group_name_H-M   'P 1'
#
loop_
_entity.id
_entity.type
_entity.pdbx_description
1 polymer ?
#
loop_
_entity_poly.entity_id
_entity_poly.type
_entity_poly.pdbx_seq_one_letter_code
_entity_poly.pdbx_strand_id
1 'polypeptide(L)'
;MGNRRADVKNDSDGYVSIEIGTEGWEREYPDLPIIESEYNREESPRRIWDKYSPDDNFWNHPNISKNTYKLSSEEFAVRQADHWWNKMGKKPYHSGGANWVFSDGPHGGRCPTEVTRASGEVDAVRLPKEAFYALKAMWRPEPQVHIVGHWNYTPETKKTIYVISNCASVKLYVNDKLIGTNNAPENGYVFKFDQVAWETGEIKAEAFIDSELKTTQTKETAGEPEALKLTPITGPKGWLADGSDIALIDIEVVDAQGRRCPLAKGRVDFTISGPAIWRGGYNSGNPNSTNNLYLDIEAGINRVAVRSTLEAGNVTITATKAGILDANLELNSMAFEIKNGLTTMLPQVYENVLSKEPLPAHTPEMPKYVPGIKNRSELFKKFSYTGDGKAMLRTNMHWGKKAYTDLEYNYTVLPKFLNGAEYVRTPNSDNRYWARDQLQFIAGKKMHIYVLHDDTVSRPEFLLQDYNDTGDNVNMAGVSMSVFHRLAEEGESIIMAGNSDGDAPENCRMYTVMAKKFKK
;
A
#
# COMPACT_ATOMS: atom_id res chain seq x y z
N MET A 1 10.07 -25.98 3.77
CA MET A 1 8.69 -25.47 3.85
C MET A 1 8.61 -24.47 4.99
N GLY A 2 7.80 -23.42 4.85
CA GLY A 2 7.57 -22.41 5.88
C GLY A 2 6.13 -21.93 5.81
N ASN A 3 5.61 -21.45 6.95
CA ASN A 3 4.25 -20.92 7.06
C ASN A 3 4.31 -19.52 7.66
N ARG A 4 3.55 -18.58 7.08
CA ARG A 4 3.32 -17.29 7.73
C ARG A 4 2.63 -17.54 9.07
N ARG A 5 2.98 -16.76 10.10
CA ARG A 5 2.48 -16.94 11.47
C ARG A 5 2.86 -18.27 12.11
N ALA A 6 3.93 -18.92 11.64
CA ALA A 6 4.53 -20.03 12.37
C ALA A 6 4.95 -19.61 13.80
N ASP A 7 5.24 -18.33 14.03
CA ASP A 7 5.58 -17.72 15.31
C ASP A 7 4.48 -17.79 16.39
N VAL A 8 3.24 -18.12 16.06
CA VAL A 8 2.15 -18.19 17.06
C VAL A 8 1.92 -19.59 17.64
N LYS A 9 2.68 -20.60 17.21
CA LYS A 9 2.60 -21.98 17.73
C LYS A 9 3.98 -22.57 17.94
N ASN A 10 4.17 -23.25 19.07
CA ASN A 10 5.42 -23.96 19.36
C ASN A 10 5.61 -25.18 18.45
N ASP A 11 4.52 -25.74 17.91
CA ASP A 11 4.52 -26.86 16.95
C ASP A 11 5.38 -26.60 15.71
N SER A 12 5.64 -25.33 15.38
CA SER A 12 6.46 -24.96 14.22
C SER A 12 7.95 -25.23 14.44
N ASP A 13 8.40 -25.22 15.70
CA ASP A 13 9.82 -25.31 16.06
C ASP A 13 10.39 -26.68 15.60
N GLY A 14 11.47 -26.67 14.81
CA GLY A 14 12.08 -27.88 14.26
C GLY A 14 11.41 -28.44 12.98
N TYR A 15 10.27 -27.89 12.56
CA TYR A 15 9.59 -28.31 11.32
C TYR A 15 9.74 -27.30 10.17
N VAL A 16 9.68 -25.99 10.48
CA VAL A 16 9.89 -24.96 9.46
C VAL A 16 11.37 -24.92 9.03
N SER A 17 11.60 -24.75 7.74
CA SER A 17 12.95 -24.64 7.16
C SER A 17 13.35 -23.22 6.77
N ILE A 18 12.39 -22.29 6.83
CA ILE A 18 12.53 -20.87 6.55
C ILE A 18 11.45 -20.12 7.34
N GLU A 19 11.83 -19.01 7.97
CA GLU A 19 10.90 -18.11 8.62
C GLU A 19 10.16 -17.30 7.54
N ILE A 20 8.83 -17.37 7.57
CA ILE A 20 7.95 -16.55 6.71
C ILE A 20 7.45 -15.38 7.55
N GLY A 21 8.15 -14.25 7.43
CA GLY A 21 7.90 -13.02 8.20
C GLY A 21 6.59 -12.33 7.81
N THR A 22 6.19 -11.38 8.64
CA THR A 22 5.08 -10.46 8.36
C THR A 22 5.45 -9.06 8.81
N GLU A 23 5.24 -8.08 7.93
CA GLU A 23 5.50 -6.66 8.17
C GLU A 23 6.93 -6.31 8.61
N GLY A 24 7.90 -7.15 8.25
CA GLY A 24 9.30 -7.00 8.63
C GLY A 24 9.50 -6.97 10.13
N TRP A 25 8.63 -7.67 10.88
CA TRP A 25 8.81 -7.86 12.30
C TRP A 25 10.16 -8.50 12.60
N GLU A 26 10.53 -8.46 13.86
CA GLU A 26 11.77 -9.06 14.32
C GLU A 26 11.73 -10.58 14.12
N ARG A 27 12.86 -11.15 13.66
CA ARG A 27 12.99 -12.59 13.44
C ARG A 27 12.84 -13.38 14.74
N GLU A 28 12.05 -14.45 14.70
CA GLU A 28 11.80 -15.37 15.80
C GLU A 28 12.63 -16.65 15.71
N TYR A 29 13.12 -17.00 14.51
CA TYR A 29 13.92 -18.20 14.24
C TYR A 29 15.34 -17.82 13.79
N PRO A 30 16.25 -17.47 14.73
CA PRO A 30 17.58 -16.96 14.40
C PRO A 30 18.49 -17.95 13.64
N ASP A 31 18.16 -19.24 13.68
CA ASP A 31 18.93 -20.29 13.00
C ASP A 31 18.46 -20.54 11.55
N LEU A 32 17.34 -19.93 11.13
CA LEU A 32 16.74 -20.12 9.81
C LEU A 32 16.87 -18.87 8.94
N PRO A 33 16.93 -18.99 7.61
CA PRO A 33 16.71 -17.84 6.74
C PRO A 33 15.31 -17.25 6.98
N ILE A 34 15.15 -15.96 6.66
CA ILE A 34 13.86 -15.26 6.74
C ILE A 34 13.53 -14.64 5.38
N ILE A 35 12.25 -14.72 5.00
CA ILE A 35 11.67 -14.01 3.86
C ILE A 35 10.33 -13.38 4.26
N GLU A 36 10.07 -12.18 3.79
CA GLU A 36 8.84 -11.44 4.08
C GLU A 36 7.72 -11.87 3.11
N SER A 37 6.49 -12.02 3.63
CA SER A 37 5.36 -12.54 2.85
C SER A 37 4.27 -11.51 2.55
N GLU A 38 4.09 -10.52 3.42
CA GLU A 38 3.16 -9.41 3.22
C GLU A 38 3.62 -8.20 4.06
N TYR A 39 4.18 -7.19 3.39
CA TYR A 39 4.50 -5.91 4.02
C TYR A 39 3.84 -4.74 3.32
N ASN A 40 3.75 -3.61 4.02
CA ASN A 40 3.13 -2.36 3.56
C ASN A 40 1.63 -2.51 3.31
N ARG A 41 0.82 -2.36 4.36
CA ARG A 41 -0.64 -2.47 4.27
C ARG A 41 -1.36 -1.21 3.79
N GLU A 42 -0.63 -0.15 3.44
CA GLU A 42 -1.19 1.16 3.08
C GLU A 42 -2.05 1.12 1.82
N GLU A 43 -2.89 2.15 1.64
CA GLU A 43 -3.76 2.30 0.49
C GLU A 43 -3.75 3.75 0.00
N SER A 44 -3.71 3.93 -1.31
CA SER A 44 -3.84 5.26 -1.94
C SER A 44 -4.41 5.12 -3.36
N PRO A 45 -5.39 5.95 -3.75
CA PRO A 45 -5.92 5.94 -5.11
C PRO A 45 -4.96 6.61 -6.10
N ARG A 46 -4.95 6.11 -7.34
CA ARG A 46 -4.14 6.67 -8.43
C ARG A 46 -4.44 8.14 -8.74
N ARG A 47 -5.70 8.56 -8.62
CA ARG A 47 -6.21 9.87 -9.07
C ARG A 47 -5.73 11.07 -8.24
N ILE A 48 -5.17 10.83 -7.04
CA ILE A 48 -4.75 11.89 -6.12
C ILE A 48 -3.24 11.99 -6.14
N TRP A 49 -2.71 13.01 -6.81
CA TRP A 49 -1.26 13.22 -6.95
C TRP A 49 -0.59 13.56 -5.62
N ASP A 50 -0.96 14.70 -5.05
CA ASP A 50 -0.42 15.28 -3.82
C ASP A 50 -1.39 16.35 -3.28
N LYS A 51 -1.03 17.01 -2.17
CA LYS A 51 -1.84 18.05 -1.52
C LYS A 51 -1.81 19.42 -2.23
N TYR A 52 -0.96 19.58 -3.24
CA TYR A 52 -0.82 20.79 -4.04
C TYR A 52 -1.60 20.71 -5.36
N SER A 53 -2.13 19.53 -5.68
CA SER A 53 -3.03 19.31 -6.82
C SER A 53 -4.51 19.36 -6.40
N PRO A 54 -5.43 19.73 -7.31
CA PRO A 54 -6.86 19.72 -7.02
C PRO A 54 -7.36 18.34 -6.59
N ASP A 55 -8.30 18.31 -5.63
CA ASP A 55 -8.96 17.07 -5.21
C ASP A 55 -9.75 16.44 -6.36
N ASP A 56 -9.82 15.11 -6.34
CA ASP A 56 -10.62 14.31 -7.26
C ASP A 56 -11.38 13.23 -6.50
N ASN A 57 -12.48 13.63 -5.86
CA ASN A 57 -13.36 12.74 -5.11
C ASN A 57 -12.59 11.85 -4.10
N PHE A 58 -11.70 12.44 -3.30
CA PHE A 58 -10.99 11.74 -2.23
C PHE A 58 -10.99 12.54 -0.93
N TRP A 59 -10.35 13.71 -0.91
CA TRP A 59 -10.28 14.54 0.29
C TRP A 59 -11.66 15.02 0.74
N ASN A 60 -12.55 15.28 -0.22
CA ASN A 60 -13.96 15.63 0.03
C ASN A 60 -14.91 14.45 -0.18
N HIS A 61 -14.41 13.22 -0.35
CA HIS A 61 -15.28 12.06 -0.52
C HIS A 61 -16.14 11.85 0.75
N PRO A 62 -17.45 11.53 0.66
CA PRO A 62 -18.32 11.38 1.83
C PRO A 62 -17.81 10.38 2.89
N ASN A 63 -17.09 9.34 2.46
CA ASN A 63 -16.50 8.31 3.32
C ASN A 63 -15.07 8.60 3.79
N ILE A 64 -14.46 9.75 3.48
CA ILE A 64 -13.04 10.01 3.82
C ILE A 64 -12.74 9.88 5.31
N SER A 65 -13.70 10.19 6.19
CA SER A 65 -13.57 10.05 7.64
C SER A 65 -13.47 8.60 8.12
N LYS A 66 -13.93 7.64 7.30
CA LYS A 66 -13.91 6.19 7.57
C LYS A 66 -12.65 5.49 7.07
N ASN A 67 -11.86 6.12 6.21
CA ASN A 67 -10.60 5.54 5.75
C ASN A 67 -9.59 5.43 6.90
N THR A 68 -8.90 4.30 6.98
CA THR A 68 -7.64 4.19 7.72
C THR A 68 -6.55 5.04 7.05
N TYR A 69 -6.40 4.95 5.73
CA TYR A 69 -5.36 5.66 4.99
C TYR A 69 -5.92 6.84 4.20
N LYS A 70 -5.32 8.01 4.40
CA LYS A 70 -5.66 9.27 3.72
C LYS A 70 -4.41 9.81 3.04
N LEU A 71 -3.84 8.97 2.17
CA LEU A 71 -2.55 9.21 1.51
C LEU A 71 -2.78 9.60 0.05
N SER A 72 -2.06 10.62 -0.40
CA SER A 72 -1.86 10.88 -1.82
C SER A 72 -0.91 9.85 -2.46
N SER A 73 -0.87 9.81 -3.79
CA SER A 73 0.06 8.96 -4.55
C SER A 73 1.51 9.33 -4.25
N GLU A 74 1.83 10.61 -4.04
CA GLU A 74 3.17 11.06 -3.61
C GLU A 74 3.55 10.46 -2.26
N GLU A 75 2.68 10.58 -1.25
CA GLU A 75 2.94 10.03 0.09
C GLU A 75 3.09 8.50 0.03
N PHE A 76 2.20 7.81 -0.67
CA PHE A 76 2.26 6.36 -0.83
C PHE A 76 3.53 5.91 -1.56
N ALA A 77 3.95 6.64 -2.61
CA ALA A 77 5.16 6.34 -3.36
C ALA A 77 6.44 6.54 -2.54
N VAL A 78 6.55 7.66 -1.82
CA VAL A 78 7.72 7.97 -0.99
C VAL A 78 7.85 6.98 0.18
N ARG A 79 6.72 6.59 0.78
CA ARG A 79 6.67 5.63 1.89
C ARG A 79 7.02 4.19 1.49
N GLN A 80 7.03 3.87 0.19
CA GLN A 80 7.56 2.59 -0.28
C GLN A 80 9.02 2.39 0.17
N ALA A 81 9.84 3.44 0.12
CA ALA A 81 11.22 3.38 0.57
C ALA A 81 11.32 3.21 2.09
N ASP A 82 10.49 3.91 2.87
CA ASP A 82 10.41 3.73 4.33
C ASP A 82 10.09 2.26 4.67
N HIS A 83 9.00 1.74 4.12
CA HIS A 83 8.58 0.37 4.35
C HIS A 83 9.64 -0.63 3.92
N TRP A 84 10.11 -0.57 2.67
CA TRP A 84 11.10 -1.51 2.15
C TRP A 84 12.40 -1.48 2.96
N TRP A 85 12.97 -0.29 3.16
CA TRP A 85 14.29 -0.13 3.79
C TRP A 85 14.28 -0.59 5.25
N ASN A 86 13.27 -0.15 6.01
CA ASN A 86 13.23 -0.41 7.44
C ASN A 86 12.81 -1.85 7.78
N LYS A 87 12.00 -2.48 6.92
CA LYS A 87 11.49 -3.84 7.12
C LYS A 87 12.41 -4.90 6.53
N MET A 88 13.09 -4.63 5.42
CA MET A 88 13.98 -5.59 4.74
C MET A 88 15.32 -4.98 4.33
N GLY A 89 15.33 -3.92 3.53
CA GLY A 89 16.50 -3.46 2.75
C GLY A 89 17.77 -3.21 3.57
N LYS A 90 17.64 -2.69 4.80
CA LYS A 90 18.79 -2.40 5.67
C LYS A 90 19.25 -3.59 6.54
N LYS A 91 18.61 -4.76 6.41
CA LYS A 91 18.83 -5.95 7.24
C LYS A 91 19.63 -6.98 6.43
N PRO A 92 20.97 -7.06 6.58
CA PRO A 92 21.80 -7.94 5.76
C PRO A 92 21.53 -9.45 5.96
N TYR A 93 20.81 -9.83 7.01
CA TYR A 93 20.39 -11.22 7.25
C TYR A 93 19.05 -11.58 6.59
N HIS A 94 18.37 -10.62 5.97
CA HIS A 94 17.00 -10.77 5.45
C HIS A 94 17.01 -11.01 3.94
N SER A 95 16.28 -12.02 3.46
CA SER A 95 16.32 -12.42 2.04
C SER A 95 15.52 -11.49 1.10
N GLY A 96 14.75 -10.56 1.66
CA GLY A 96 13.76 -9.74 0.94
C GLY A 96 12.33 -10.24 1.17
N GLY A 97 11.42 -10.03 0.21
CA GLY A 97 10.06 -10.56 0.29
C GLY A 97 9.05 -9.88 -0.63
N ALA A 98 7.77 -9.96 -0.28
CA ALA A 98 6.66 -9.53 -1.12
C ALA A 98 5.89 -8.31 -0.57
N ASN A 99 5.76 -7.28 -1.41
CA ASN A 99 4.91 -6.11 -1.15
C ASN A 99 3.41 -6.51 -1.29
N TRP A 100 2.59 -6.00 -0.39
CA TRP A 100 1.15 -6.25 -0.34
C TRP A 100 0.37 -4.98 -0.75
N VAL A 101 0.00 -4.79 -2.02
CA VAL A 101 -0.22 -5.76 -3.10
C VAL A 101 0.28 -5.18 -4.42
N PHE A 102 0.30 -5.97 -5.49
CA PHE A 102 0.69 -5.43 -6.79
C PHE A 102 -0.42 -4.58 -7.45
N SER A 103 -1.65 -5.11 -7.56
CA SER A 103 -2.77 -4.44 -8.22
C SER A 103 -3.98 -4.33 -7.29
N ASP A 104 -4.66 -3.19 -7.33
CA ASP A 104 -5.90 -2.97 -6.58
C ASP A 104 -6.94 -4.07 -6.87
N GLY A 105 -7.67 -4.48 -5.82
CA GLY A 105 -8.66 -5.55 -5.93
C GLY A 105 -9.75 -5.49 -4.85
N PRO A 106 -10.96 -6.03 -5.10
CA PRO A 106 -12.09 -5.94 -4.18
C PRO A 106 -12.04 -6.95 -3.02
N HIS A 107 -10.84 -7.40 -2.64
CA HIS A 107 -10.65 -8.13 -1.38
C HIS A 107 -10.69 -7.16 -0.19
N GLY A 108 -10.80 -7.68 1.04
CA GLY A 108 -10.91 -6.84 2.26
C GLY A 108 -9.84 -5.76 2.35
N GLY A 109 -10.29 -4.50 2.49
CA GLY A 109 -9.48 -3.28 2.59
C GLY A 109 -9.95 -2.37 3.72
N ARG A 110 -9.38 -1.18 3.82
CA ARG A 110 -9.57 -0.23 4.93
C ARG A 110 -9.96 1.17 4.50
N CYS A 111 -10.24 1.37 3.21
CA CYS A 111 -10.58 2.68 2.64
C CYS A 111 -11.94 2.65 1.93
N PRO A 112 -13.06 2.92 2.63
CA PRO A 112 -14.40 2.94 2.04
C PRO A 112 -14.64 4.08 1.04
N THR A 113 -13.65 4.95 0.77
CA THR A 113 -13.68 5.84 -0.39
C THR A 113 -13.52 5.08 -1.71
N GLU A 114 -12.92 3.89 -1.67
CA GLU A 114 -12.57 3.12 -2.86
C GLU A 114 -13.44 1.87 -3.00
N VAL A 115 -13.73 1.46 -4.24
CA VAL A 115 -14.42 0.19 -4.53
C VAL A 115 -13.50 -1.04 -4.45
N THR A 116 -12.24 -0.84 -4.06
CA THR A 116 -11.20 -1.86 -3.92
C THR A 116 -10.36 -1.59 -2.67
N ARG A 117 -9.60 -2.60 -2.21
CA ARG A 117 -8.41 -2.32 -1.42
C ARG A 117 -7.36 -1.68 -2.32
N ALA A 118 -7.08 -0.41 -2.11
CA ALA A 118 -6.23 0.39 -3.00
C ALA A 118 -4.74 0.29 -2.63
N SER A 119 -4.28 -0.90 -2.22
CA SER A 119 -2.90 -1.17 -1.81
C SER A 119 -1.96 -1.47 -2.98
N GLY A 120 -2.48 -1.56 -4.21
CA GLY A 120 -1.70 -1.85 -5.40
C GLY A 120 -0.77 -0.70 -5.74
N GLU A 121 0.44 -0.99 -6.24
CA GLU A 121 1.23 0.03 -6.95
C GLU A 121 0.72 0.30 -8.37
N VAL A 122 -0.12 -0.58 -8.90
CA VAL A 122 -0.97 -0.33 -10.07
C VAL A 122 -2.45 -0.41 -9.67
N ASP A 123 -3.31 0.29 -10.39
CA ASP A 123 -4.76 0.20 -10.16
C ASP A 123 -5.37 -1.10 -10.74
N ALA A 124 -6.69 -1.29 -10.61
CA ALA A 124 -7.35 -2.52 -11.01
C ALA A 124 -7.30 -2.77 -12.53
N VAL A 125 -7.08 -1.73 -13.34
CA VAL A 125 -6.90 -1.81 -14.80
C VAL A 125 -5.42 -1.70 -15.20
N ARG A 126 -4.50 -1.89 -14.25
CA ARG A 126 -3.05 -1.92 -14.43
C ARG A 126 -2.46 -0.60 -14.91
N LEU A 127 -3.12 0.54 -14.62
CA LEU A 127 -2.49 1.84 -14.76
C LEU A 127 -1.58 2.07 -13.55
N PRO A 128 -0.30 2.41 -13.76
CA PRO A 128 0.65 2.58 -12.66
C PRO A 128 0.36 3.84 -11.85
N LYS A 129 0.47 3.70 -10.52
CA LYS A 129 0.57 4.82 -9.59
C LYS A 129 2.04 5.29 -9.53
N GLU A 130 2.30 6.43 -8.89
CA GLU A 130 3.69 6.87 -8.66
C GLU A 130 4.48 5.83 -7.83
N ALA A 131 3.80 5.07 -6.97
CA ALA A 131 4.43 4.02 -6.17
C ALA A 131 5.03 2.88 -7.02
N PHE A 132 4.47 2.58 -8.20
CA PHE A 132 5.07 1.62 -9.13
C PHE A 132 6.44 2.10 -9.60
N TYR A 133 6.53 3.38 -9.96
CA TYR A 133 7.78 3.98 -10.43
C TYR A 133 8.79 4.19 -9.30
N ALA A 134 8.33 4.45 -8.07
CA ALA A 134 9.18 4.46 -6.88
C ALA A 134 9.85 3.09 -6.68
N LEU A 135 9.08 1.99 -6.64
CA LEU A 135 9.64 0.64 -6.52
C LEU A 135 10.53 0.28 -7.72
N LYS A 136 10.12 0.63 -8.94
CA LYS A 136 10.97 0.45 -10.14
C LYS A 136 12.32 1.14 -9.96
N ALA A 137 12.33 2.38 -9.46
CA ALA A 137 13.56 3.15 -9.27
C ALA A 137 14.45 2.61 -8.13
N MET A 138 13.85 1.96 -7.14
CA MET A 138 14.57 1.31 -6.04
C MET A 138 15.14 -0.06 -6.41
N TRP A 139 14.39 -0.86 -7.18
CA TRP A 139 14.62 -2.31 -7.31
C TRP A 139 15.20 -2.75 -8.65
N ARG A 140 15.11 -1.95 -9.72
CA ARG A 140 15.82 -2.31 -10.95
C ARG A 140 17.33 -2.27 -10.72
N PRO A 141 18.09 -3.19 -11.36
CA PRO A 141 19.53 -3.24 -11.15
C PRO A 141 20.28 -2.11 -11.88
N GLU A 142 19.75 -1.61 -12.99
CA GLU A 142 20.36 -0.47 -13.69
C GLU A 142 20.11 0.83 -12.94
N PRO A 143 20.97 1.86 -13.09
CA PRO A 143 20.71 3.19 -12.54
C PRO A 143 19.33 3.73 -12.94
N GLN A 144 18.51 4.08 -11.96
CA GLN A 144 17.18 4.66 -12.15
C GLN A 144 17.06 5.99 -11.40
N VAL A 145 16.21 6.85 -11.92
CA VAL A 145 15.77 8.08 -11.25
C VAL A 145 14.31 8.33 -11.60
N HIS A 146 13.50 8.67 -10.59
CA HIS A 146 12.10 9.00 -10.77
C HIS A 146 11.71 10.20 -9.92
N ILE A 147 11.27 11.28 -10.57
CA ILE A 147 10.67 12.46 -9.95
C ILE A 147 9.21 12.10 -9.66
N VAL A 148 8.80 12.13 -8.40
CA VAL A 148 7.42 11.81 -7.98
C VAL A 148 6.49 12.99 -8.31
N GLY A 149 5.29 12.69 -8.84
CA GLY A 149 4.23 13.66 -9.13
C GLY A 149 4.16 14.10 -10.60
N HIS A 150 3.91 15.38 -10.83
CA HIS A 150 3.88 15.99 -12.17
C HIS A 150 4.43 17.42 -12.10
N TRP A 151 4.36 18.19 -13.19
CA TRP A 151 4.89 19.56 -13.25
C TRP A 151 3.85 20.61 -13.67
N ASN A 152 2.61 20.44 -13.20
CA ASN A 152 1.47 21.34 -13.46
C ASN A 152 0.93 21.86 -12.12
N TYR A 153 1.55 22.90 -11.57
CA TYR A 153 1.12 23.54 -10.32
C TYR A 153 0.79 25.03 -10.57
N THR A 154 0.33 25.75 -9.54
CA THR A 154 0.10 27.19 -9.66
C THR A 154 1.40 27.98 -9.48
N PRO A 155 1.52 29.21 -10.04
CA PRO A 155 2.73 30.04 -9.92
C PRO A 155 3.23 30.30 -8.50
N GLU A 156 2.35 30.25 -7.50
CA GLU A 156 2.67 30.48 -6.10
C GLU A 156 3.21 29.23 -5.38
N THR A 157 3.17 28.08 -6.05
CA THR A 157 3.50 26.79 -5.43
C THR A 157 4.98 26.72 -5.07
N LYS A 158 5.22 26.46 -3.77
CA LYS A 158 6.50 25.96 -3.26
C LYS A 158 6.24 24.66 -2.51
N LYS A 159 6.89 23.59 -2.93
CA LYS A 159 6.72 22.28 -2.31
C LYS A 159 8.04 21.53 -2.21
N THR A 160 8.06 20.49 -1.38
CA THR A 160 9.13 19.50 -1.41
C THR A 160 8.97 18.64 -2.66
N ILE A 161 10.06 18.44 -3.40
CA ILE A 161 10.12 17.50 -4.52
C ILE A 161 10.86 16.26 -4.06
N TYR A 162 10.26 15.10 -4.30
CA TYR A 162 10.86 13.81 -4.01
C TYR A 162 11.37 13.18 -5.30
N VAL A 163 12.62 12.74 -5.26
CA VAL A 163 13.22 11.92 -6.31
C VAL A 163 13.59 10.57 -5.70
N ILE A 164 13.07 9.49 -6.29
CA ILE A 164 13.42 8.12 -5.91
C ILE A 164 14.53 7.63 -6.83
N SER A 165 15.63 7.13 -6.28
CA SER A 165 16.76 6.65 -7.07
C SER A 165 17.57 5.59 -6.33
N ASN A 166 18.12 4.63 -7.08
CA ASN A 166 19.14 3.68 -6.61
C ASN A 166 20.59 4.17 -6.85
N CYS A 167 20.78 5.44 -7.23
CA CYS A 167 22.10 6.06 -7.38
C CYS A 167 22.60 6.67 -6.06
N ALA A 168 23.85 7.12 -6.03
CA ALA A 168 24.48 7.64 -4.80
C ALA A 168 24.15 9.12 -4.53
N SER A 169 23.94 9.92 -5.58
CA SER A 169 23.51 11.32 -5.45
C SER A 169 22.62 11.76 -6.60
N VAL A 170 21.82 12.79 -6.35
CA VAL A 170 20.88 13.37 -7.32
C VAL A 170 21.05 14.89 -7.36
N LYS A 171 21.05 15.45 -8.58
CA LYS A 171 20.90 16.88 -8.83
C LYS A 171 19.51 17.16 -9.39
N LEU A 172 18.88 18.23 -8.93
CA LEU A 172 17.56 18.66 -9.40
C LEU A 172 17.65 20.02 -10.09
N TYR A 173 17.01 20.16 -11.23
CA TYR A 173 16.99 21.36 -12.05
C TYR A 173 15.55 21.76 -12.38
N VAL A 174 15.30 23.06 -12.44
CA VAL A 174 14.08 23.65 -13.00
C VAL A 174 14.51 24.59 -14.11
N ASN A 175 14.02 24.36 -15.34
CA ASN A 175 14.40 25.15 -16.52
C ASN A 175 15.92 25.32 -16.65
N ASP A 176 16.66 24.20 -16.62
CA ASP A 176 18.14 24.11 -16.62
C ASP A 176 18.88 24.77 -15.45
N LYS A 177 18.17 25.42 -14.52
CA LYS A 177 18.78 26.00 -13.32
C LYS A 177 18.87 24.96 -12.21
N LEU A 178 20.08 24.69 -11.74
CA LEU A 178 20.34 23.80 -10.60
C LEU A 178 19.67 24.37 -9.34
N ILE A 179 18.76 23.58 -8.75
CA ILE A 179 18.08 23.89 -7.49
C ILE A 179 18.87 23.34 -6.30
N GLY A 180 19.41 22.13 -6.43
CA GLY A 180 20.18 21.51 -5.37
C GLY A 180 20.82 20.19 -5.77
N THR A 181 21.75 19.73 -4.93
CA THR A 181 22.36 18.41 -4.99
C THR A 181 22.11 17.70 -3.66
N ASN A 182 21.63 16.46 -3.69
CA ASN A 182 21.41 15.63 -2.51
C ASN A 182 22.24 14.34 -2.63
N ASN A 183 23.08 14.08 -1.64
CA ASN A 183 23.97 12.91 -1.52
C ASN A 183 23.73 12.11 -0.22
N ALA A 184 22.61 12.38 0.47
CA ALA A 184 22.25 11.76 1.73
C ALA A 184 20.77 11.33 1.65
N PRO A 185 20.46 10.25 0.92
CA PRO A 185 19.09 9.81 0.74
C PRO A 185 18.47 9.33 2.05
N GLU A 186 17.21 9.69 2.27
CA GLU A 186 16.42 9.11 3.34
C GLU A 186 15.99 7.69 2.96
N ASN A 187 16.05 6.77 3.93
CA ASN A 187 15.70 5.36 3.74
C ASN A 187 16.38 4.71 2.51
N GLY A 188 17.62 5.12 2.22
CA GLY A 188 18.44 4.59 1.14
C GLY A 188 18.12 5.11 -0.27
N TYR A 189 16.89 5.56 -0.53
CA TYR A 189 16.44 5.83 -1.92
C TYR A 189 15.74 7.18 -2.12
N VAL A 190 15.37 7.89 -1.06
CA VAL A 190 14.57 9.13 -1.16
C VAL A 190 15.48 10.36 -1.13
N PHE A 191 15.65 10.99 -2.29
CA PHE A 191 16.34 12.27 -2.44
C PHE A 191 15.30 13.39 -2.45
N LYS A 192 15.11 14.06 -1.31
CA LYS A 192 14.17 15.18 -1.20
C LYS A 192 14.86 16.52 -1.40
N PHE A 193 14.10 17.47 -1.96
CA PHE A 193 14.50 18.85 -2.18
C PHE A 193 13.38 19.75 -1.66
N ASP A 194 13.62 20.46 -0.56
CA ASP A 194 12.59 21.26 0.11
C ASP A 194 12.41 22.64 -0.54
N GLN A 195 11.20 23.18 -0.45
CA GLN A 195 10.86 24.56 -0.86
C GLN A 195 11.22 24.89 -2.32
N VAL A 196 11.09 23.92 -3.23
CA VAL A 196 11.30 24.15 -4.67
C VAL A 196 10.15 25.01 -5.19
N ALA A 197 10.48 26.17 -5.74
CA ALA A 197 9.52 27.03 -6.42
C ALA A 197 9.19 26.43 -7.78
N TRP A 198 7.90 26.27 -8.06
CA TRP A 198 7.45 25.82 -9.37
C TRP A 198 7.63 26.94 -10.40
N GLU A 199 8.10 26.57 -11.59
CA GLU A 199 8.11 27.42 -12.78
C GLU A 199 7.58 26.59 -13.94
N THR A 200 6.75 27.19 -14.80
CA THR A 200 6.31 26.55 -16.05
C THR A 200 7.52 26.17 -16.90
N GLY A 201 7.46 25.00 -17.55
CA GLY A 201 8.55 24.46 -18.36
C GLY A 201 8.90 23.03 -17.95
N GLU A 202 10.13 22.78 -17.54
CA GLU A 202 10.62 21.45 -17.18
C GLU A 202 11.22 21.35 -15.78
N ILE A 203 11.02 20.19 -15.15
CA ILE A 203 11.81 19.73 -14.00
C ILE A 203 12.63 18.52 -14.41
N LYS A 204 13.91 18.52 -14.07
CA LYS A 204 14.88 17.48 -14.46
C LYS A 204 15.67 17.00 -13.26
N ALA A 205 15.81 15.68 -13.14
CA ALA A 205 16.66 15.03 -12.16
C ALA A 205 17.78 14.28 -12.87
N GLU A 206 19.01 14.50 -12.42
CA GLU A 206 20.21 13.78 -12.86
C GLU A 206 20.73 12.95 -11.70
N ALA A 207 20.98 11.66 -11.92
CA ALA A 207 21.42 10.74 -10.90
C ALA A 207 22.84 10.21 -11.18
N PHE A 208 23.66 10.18 -10.14
CA PHE A 208 25.11 9.97 -10.22
C PHE A 208 25.56 8.80 -9.35
N ILE A 209 26.55 8.06 -9.85
CA ILE A 209 27.32 7.05 -9.10
C ILE A 209 28.80 7.40 -9.31
N ASP A 210 29.58 7.45 -8.23
CA ASP A 210 31.00 7.85 -8.27
C ASP A 210 31.23 9.22 -8.96
N SER A 211 30.29 10.15 -8.79
CA SER A 211 30.26 11.47 -9.44
C SER A 211 30.11 11.45 -10.98
N GLU A 212 29.86 10.29 -11.58
CA GLU A 212 29.55 10.16 -13.01
C GLU A 212 28.04 10.13 -13.23
N LEU A 213 27.56 10.88 -14.23
CA LEU A 213 26.16 10.88 -14.62
C LEU A 213 25.77 9.48 -15.14
N LYS A 214 24.73 8.88 -14.57
CA LYS A 214 24.27 7.54 -14.97
C LYS A 214 22.90 7.53 -15.62
N THR A 215 22.00 8.40 -15.19
CA THR A 215 20.64 8.47 -15.75
C THR A 215 19.99 9.81 -15.46
N THR A 216 18.98 10.15 -16.26
CA THR A 216 18.22 11.40 -16.17
C THR A 216 16.74 11.15 -16.36
N GLN A 217 15.90 11.94 -15.69
CA GLN A 217 14.47 12.03 -16.00
C GLN A 217 14.05 13.49 -16.06
N THR A 218 13.22 13.82 -17.03
CA THR A 218 12.57 15.12 -17.17
C THR A 218 11.05 14.93 -17.13
N LYS A 219 10.33 15.81 -16.42
CA LYS A 219 8.88 15.97 -16.50
C LYS A 219 8.58 17.41 -16.92
N GLU A 220 7.59 17.58 -17.79
CA GLU A 220 7.23 18.87 -18.38
C GLU A 220 5.84 19.33 -17.93
N THR A 221 5.62 20.64 -17.91
CA THR A 221 4.30 21.25 -17.77
C THR A 221 3.48 20.97 -19.03
N ALA A 222 2.40 20.18 -18.90
CA ALA A 222 1.42 20.01 -19.98
C ALA A 222 0.63 21.31 -20.20
N GLY A 223 0.24 21.57 -21.44
CA GLY A 223 -0.63 22.68 -21.80
C GLY A 223 -2.10 22.41 -21.46
N GLU A 224 -2.97 23.29 -21.94
CA GLU A 224 -4.42 23.12 -21.83
C GLU A 224 -4.89 21.87 -22.59
N PRO A 225 -5.90 21.15 -22.08
CA PRO A 225 -6.54 20.03 -22.78
C PRO A 225 -7.04 20.42 -24.18
N GLU A 226 -6.65 19.63 -25.19
CA GLU A 226 -6.98 19.90 -26.60
C GLU A 226 -7.76 18.74 -27.24
N ALA A 227 -7.36 17.49 -26.95
CA ALA A 227 -7.91 16.31 -27.63
C ALA A 227 -7.98 15.07 -26.73
N LEU A 228 -8.87 14.15 -27.11
CA LEU A 228 -8.80 12.77 -26.67
C LEU A 228 -7.80 11.98 -27.52
N LYS A 229 -7.13 11.01 -26.91
CA LYS A 229 -6.26 10.04 -27.58
C LYS A 229 -6.62 8.63 -27.15
N LEU A 230 -6.86 7.76 -28.13
CA LEU A 230 -7.12 6.34 -27.92
C LEU A 230 -5.89 5.53 -28.35
N THR A 231 -5.36 4.71 -27.44
CA THR A 231 -4.21 3.83 -27.72
C THR A 231 -4.59 2.37 -27.44
N PRO A 232 -4.71 1.51 -28.48
CA PRO A 232 -5.02 0.10 -28.28
C PRO A 232 -3.81 -0.69 -27.77
N ILE A 233 -4.07 -1.71 -26.96
CA ILE A 233 -3.09 -2.70 -26.50
C ILE A 233 -3.75 -4.08 -26.64
N THR A 234 -3.17 -4.93 -27.48
CA THR A 234 -3.64 -6.30 -27.73
C THR A 234 -2.61 -7.32 -27.27
N GLY A 235 -2.95 -8.61 -27.35
CA GLY A 235 -1.98 -9.66 -27.11
C GLY A 235 -0.88 -9.72 -28.18
N PRO A 236 0.22 -10.44 -27.93
CA PRO A 236 1.37 -10.51 -28.83
C PRO A 236 1.06 -11.12 -30.21
N LYS A 237 -0.07 -11.83 -30.34
CA LYS A 237 -0.57 -12.41 -31.59
C LYS A 237 -1.75 -11.61 -32.14
N GLY A 238 -1.91 -10.34 -31.75
CA GLY A 238 -3.05 -9.49 -32.10
C GLY A 238 -4.30 -9.79 -31.26
N TRP A 239 -5.45 -9.27 -31.69
CA TRP A 239 -6.73 -9.51 -31.03
C TRP A 239 -7.48 -10.64 -31.73
N LEU A 240 -7.73 -11.74 -31.03
CA LEU A 240 -8.29 -12.97 -31.59
C LEU A 240 -9.80 -13.07 -31.35
N ALA A 241 -10.56 -13.45 -32.38
CA ALA A 241 -12.00 -13.70 -32.32
C ALA A 241 -12.32 -15.06 -31.70
N ASP A 242 -11.85 -15.30 -30.47
CA ASP A 242 -12.06 -16.54 -29.72
C ASP A 242 -13.21 -16.45 -28.69
N GLY A 243 -13.87 -15.29 -28.62
CA GLY A 243 -14.97 -15.02 -27.70
C GLY A 243 -14.55 -14.60 -26.28
N SER A 244 -13.26 -14.53 -26.01
CA SER A 244 -12.70 -14.25 -24.68
C SER A 244 -11.53 -13.25 -24.69
N ASP A 245 -10.78 -13.15 -25.78
CA ASP A 245 -9.61 -12.28 -25.89
C ASP A 245 -9.98 -10.80 -25.75
N ILE A 246 -9.09 -10.06 -25.11
CA ILE A 246 -9.32 -8.67 -24.71
C ILE A 246 -8.37 -7.75 -25.47
N ALA A 247 -8.94 -6.74 -26.13
CA ALA A 247 -8.22 -5.53 -26.48
C ALA A 247 -8.41 -4.50 -25.35
N LEU A 248 -7.31 -4.00 -24.80
CA LEU A 248 -7.32 -2.86 -23.88
C LEU A 248 -7.22 -1.57 -24.69
N ILE A 249 -7.83 -0.50 -24.21
CA ILE A 249 -7.75 0.82 -24.83
C ILE A 249 -7.47 1.83 -23.73
N ASP A 250 -6.31 2.49 -23.83
CA ASP A 250 -6.00 3.67 -23.03
C ASP A 250 -6.70 4.89 -23.64
N ILE A 251 -7.40 5.64 -22.80
CA ILE A 251 -8.08 6.89 -23.16
C ILE A 251 -7.41 8.01 -22.38
N GLU A 252 -6.74 8.90 -23.10
CA GLU A 252 -5.99 10.02 -22.54
C GLU A 252 -6.63 11.35 -22.94
N VAL A 253 -6.57 12.33 -22.05
CA VAL A 253 -6.74 13.74 -22.40
C VAL A 253 -5.35 14.33 -22.60
N VAL A 254 -5.11 14.88 -23.79
CA VAL A 254 -3.80 15.41 -24.18
C VAL A 254 -3.87 16.89 -24.55
N ASP A 255 -2.76 17.59 -24.37
CA ASP A 255 -2.58 18.96 -24.86
C ASP A 255 -2.28 19.00 -26.36
N ALA A 256 -2.13 20.19 -26.93
CA ALA A 256 -1.81 20.40 -28.34
C ALA A 256 -0.47 19.79 -28.79
N GLN A 257 0.41 19.40 -27.86
CA GLN A 257 1.69 18.72 -28.13
C GLN A 257 1.58 17.20 -27.93
N GLY A 258 0.39 16.67 -27.61
CA GLY A 258 0.14 15.25 -27.40
C GLY A 258 0.59 14.73 -26.04
N ARG A 259 0.93 15.62 -25.09
CA ARG A 259 1.31 15.26 -23.72
C ARG A 259 0.05 15.06 -22.88
N ARG A 260 0.02 14.01 -22.06
CA ARG A 260 -1.10 13.76 -21.14
C ARG A 260 -1.23 14.90 -20.15
N CYS A 261 -2.44 15.45 -19.99
CA CYS A 261 -2.74 16.47 -18.99
C CYS A 261 -2.94 15.83 -17.61
N PRO A 262 -2.00 15.94 -16.65
CA PRO A 262 -2.05 15.17 -15.40
C PRO A 262 -3.22 15.58 -14.48
N LEU A 263 -3.81 16.76 -14.69
CA LEU A 263 -4.94 17.27 -13.92
C LEU A 263 -6.31 17.03 -14.59
N ALA A 264 -6.32 16.50 -15.82
CA ALA A 264 -7.56 16.29 -16.54
C ALA A 264 -8.40 15.18 -15.88
N LYS A 265 -9.72 15.40 -15.80
CA LYS A 265 -10.68 14.47 -15.20
C LYS A 265 -12.06 14.53 -15.83
N GLY A 266 -12.95 13.66 -15.33
CA GLY A 266 -14.38 13.65 -15.64
C GLY A 266 -14.76 12.86 -16.89
N ARG A 267 -16.06 12.74 -17.10
CA ARG A 267 -16.69 11.80 -18.03
C ARG A 267 -16.22 11.92 -19.49
N VAL A 268 -16.02 10.76 -20.09
CA VAL A 268 -15.93 10.50 -21.53
C VAL A 268 -17.02 9.50 -21.89
N ASP A 269 -17.73 9.74 -22.97
CA ASP A 269 -18.77 8.85 -23.50
C ASP A 269 -18.23 8.03 -24.67
N PHE A 270 -18.69 6.78 -24.78
CA PHE A 270 -18.20 5.83 -25.78
C PHE A 270 -19.32 5.30 -26.66
N THR A 271 -19.02 5.09 -27.93
CA THR A 271 -19.79 4.24 -28.83
C THR A 271 -18.92 3.13 -29.37
N ILE A 272 -19.53 1.98 -29.64
CA ILE A 272 -18.86 0.81 -30.20
C ILE A 272 -19.74 0.19 -31.30
N SER A 273 -19.13 -0.23 -32.40
CA SER A 273 -19.77 -0.96 -33.48
C SER A 273 -18.86 -2.07 -33.99
N GLY A 274 -19.43 -3.14 -34.55
CA GLY A 274 -18.69 -4.34 -34.98
C GLY A 274 -18.85 -5.53 -34.02
N PRO A 275 -18.26 -6.71 -34.33
CA PRO A 275 -18.48 -7.97 -33.63
C PRO A 275 -17.68 -8.08 -32.32
N ALA A 276 -18.01 -7.23 -31.34
CA ALA A 276 -17.33 -7.15 -30.06
C ALA A 276 -18.29 -6.88 -28.88
N ILE A 277 -17.80 -7.13 -27.67
CA ILE A 277 -18.53 -6.92 -26.42
C ILE A 277 -17.76 -5.93 -25.55
N TRP A 278 -18.36 -4.76 -25.31
CA TRP A 278 -17.85 -3.78 -24.37
C TRP A 278 -17.82 -4.33 -22.93
N ARG A 279 -16.71 -4.15 -22.24
CA ARG A 279 -16.57 -4.48 -20.80
C ARG A 279 -16.32 -3.25 -19.92
N GLY A 280 -16.00 -2.10 -20.53
CA GLY A 280 -15.74 -0.85 -19.83
C GLY A 280 -14.47 -0.87 -19.01
N GLY A 281 -14.39 0.03 -18.04
CA GLY A 281 -13.33 0.10 -17.04
C GLY A 281 -13.93 0.31 -15.65
N TYR A 282 -13.26 1.10 -14.81
CA TYR A 282 -13.80 1.52 -13.52
C TYR A 282 -13.27 2.88 -13.11
N ASN A 283 -13.94 3.49 -12.13
CA ASN A 283 -13.43 4.63 -11.38
C ASN A 283 -13.37 4.25 -9.91
N SER A 284 -12.20 4.33 -9.29
CA SER A 284 -11.97 3.73 -7.96
C SER A 284 -12.83 4.39 -6.88
N GLY A 285 -13.02 5.71 -6.97
CA GLY A 285 -13.82 6.48 -6.02
C GLY A 285 -15.33 6.48 -6.27
N ASN A 286 -15.81 5.79 -7.32
CA ASN A 286 -17.21 5.86 -7.76
C ASN A 286 -17.85 4.46 -7.80
N PRO A 287 -18.90 4.19 -7.01
CA PRO A 287 -19.65 2.94 -7.12
C PRO A 287 -20.38 2.86 -8.46
N ASN A 288 -20.68 1.63 -8.92
CA ASN A 288 -21.42 1.37 -10.15
C ASN A 288 -20.82 1.98 -11.44
N SER A 289 -19.50 2.23 -11.46
CA SER A 289 -18.78 2.78 -12.62
C SER A 289 -18.54 1.75 -13.74
N THR A 290 -18.56 0.45 -13.43
CA THR A 290 -18.26 -0.63 -14.38
C THR A 290 -19.35 -0.84 -15.45
N ASN A 291 -18.98 -1.45 -16.59
CA ASN A 291 -19.84 -1.82 -17.73
C ASN A 291 -20.51 -0.67 -18.50
N ASN A 292 -20.57 0.54 -17.94
CA ASN A 292 -21.15 1.71 -18.60
C ASN A 292 -20.42 2.05 -19.91
N LEU A 293 -21.14 2.57 -20.91
CA LEU A 293 -20.57 3.18 -22.11
C LEU A 293 -20.10 4.63 -21.86
N TYR A 294 -19.66 4.89 -20.64
CA TYR A 294 -19.01 6.13 -20.24
C TYR A 294 -18.09 5.82 -19.06
N LEU A 295 -17.03 6.60 -18.90
CA LEU A 295 -16.09 6.47 -17.78
C LEU A 295 -15.43 7.81 -17.50
N ASP A 296 -15.12 8.10 -16.24
CA ASP A 296 -14.37 9.31 -15.91
C ASP A 296 -12.88 9.11 -16.19
N ILE A 297 -12.25 10.14 -16.75
CA ILE A 297 -10.80 10.29 -16.76
C ILE A 297 -10.33 10.57 -15.34
N GLU A 298 -9.22 9.96 -14.94
CA GLU A 298 -8.56 10.17 -13.65
C GLU A 298 -7.08 10.49 -13.92
N ALA A 299 -6.59 11.65 -13.47
CA ALA A 299 -5.22 12.09 -13.72
C ALA A 299 -4.78 12.02 -15.21
N GLY A 300 -5.69 12.43 -16.10
CA GLY A 300 -5.47 12.47 -17.54
C GLY A 300 -5.61 11.15 -18.29
N ILE A 301 -5.88 10.04 -17.62
CA ILE A 301 -6.05 8.72 -18.27
C ILE A 301 -7.12 7.85 -17.60
N ASN A 302 -7.77 7.00 -18.39
CA ASN A 302 -8.35 5.75 -17.90
C ASN A 302 -8.17 4.63 -18.94
N ARG A 303 -8.51 3.39 -18.59
CA ARG A 303 -8.40 2.22 -19.46
C ARG A 303 -9.68 1.41 -19.46
N VAL A 304 -10.11 1.00 -20.65
CA VAL A 304 -11.26 0.11 -20.85
C VAL A 304 -10.84 -1.19 -21.52
N ALA A 305 -11.69 -2.21 -21.40
CA ALA A 305 -11.55 -3.49 -22.07
C ALA A 305 -12.69 -3.73 -23.07
N VAL A 306 -12.33 -4.27 -24.23
CA VAL A 306 -13.26 -4.75 -25.25
C VAL A 306 -12.95 -6.23 -25.50
N ARG A 307 -13.97 -7.09 -25.33
CA ARG A 307 -13.85 -8.53 -25.53
C ARG A 307 -14.27 -8.90 -26.93
N SER A 308 -13.55 -9.82 -27.56
CA SER A 308 -13.92 -10.34 -28.87
C SER A 308 -15.19 -11.21 -28.80
N THR A 309 -15.82 -11.43 -29.94
CA THR A 309 -16.81 -12.48 -30.14
C THR A 309 -16.17 -13.64 -30.92
N LEU A 310 -16.96 -14.64 -31.32
CA LEU A 310 -16.49 -15.68 -32.25
C LEU A 310 -16.48 -15.21 -33.72
N GLU A 311 -17.14 -14.09 -34.01
CA GLU A 311 -17.11 -13.46 -35.33
C GLU A 311 -15.92 -12.51 -35.41
N ALA A 312 -15.03 -12.77 -36.36
CA ALA A 312 -13.91 -11.88 -36.67
C ALA A 312 -14.39 -10.68 -37.49
N GLY A 313 -13.79 -9.52 -37.28
CA GLY A 313 -14.06 -8.34 -38.09
C GLY A 313 -13.61 -7.03 -37.49
N ASN A 314 -13.91 -5.96 -38.23
CA ASN A 314 -13.59 -4.60 -37.81
C ASN A 314 -14.53 -4.12 -36.72
N VAL A 315 -13.96 -3.48 -35.71
CA VAL A 315 -14.63 -2.89 -34.55
C VAL A 315 -14.19 -1.44 -34.44
N THR A 316 -15.15 -0.52 -34.43
CA THR A 316 -14.88 0.91 -34.29
C THR A 316 -15.34 1.38 -32.93
N ILE A 317 -14.46 2.08 -32.22
CA ILE A 317 -14.74 2.75 -30.95
C ILE A 317 -14.57 4.26 -31.15
N THR A 318 -15.58 5.03 -30.75
CA THR A 318 -15.51 6.49 -30.69
C THR A 318 -15.59 6.93 -29.24
N ALA A 319 -14.75 7.88 -28.85
CA ALA A 319 -14.74 8.50 -27.53
C ALA A 319 -15.00 10.00 -27.67
N THR A 320 -15.93 10.54 -26.88
CA THR A 320 -16.33 11.94 -26.94
C THR A 320 -16.30 12.61 -25.57
N LYS A 321 -15.92 13.89 -25.55
CA LYS A 321 -15.90 14.74 -24.36
C LYS A 321 -16.11 16.19 -24.74
N ALA A 322 -17.08 16.85 -24.10
CA ALA A 322 -17.38 18.25 -24.39
C ALA A 322 -16.16 19.15 -24.19
N GLY A 323 -15.89 20.02 -25.18
CA GLY A 323 -14.87 21.06 -25.12
C GLY A 323 -13.49 20.68 -25.66
N ILE A 324 -13.26 19.42 -26.07
CA ILE A 324 -12.02 18.97 -26.71
C ILE A 324 -12.33 18.09 -27.94
N LEU A 325 -11.33 17.81 -28.76
CA LEU A 325 -11.50 16.99 -29.96
C LEU A 325 -11.76 15.52 -29.62
N ASP A 326 -12.78 14.93 -30.28
CA ASP A 326 -13.14 13.52 -30.17
C ASP A 326 -12.05 12.60 -30.75
N ALA A 327 -12.06 11.33 -30.35
CA ALA A 327 -11.14 10.31 -30.86
C ALA A 327 -11.89 9.10 -31.44
N ASN A 328 -11.38 8.57 -32.54
CA ASN A 328 -11.89 7.36 -33.18
C ASN A 328 -10.76 6.33 -33.29
N LEU A 329 -11.09 5.07 -33.04
CA LEU A 329 -10.18 3.94 -33.10
C LEU A 329 -10.83 2.78 -33.85
N GLU A 330 -10.14 2.25 -34.84
CA GLU A 330 -10.51 1.00 -35.50
C GLU A 330 -9.60 -0.13 -35.02
N LEU A 331 -10.19 -1.26 -34.66
CA LEU A 331 -9.53 -2.50 -34.29
C LEU A 331 -10.06 -3.62 -35.19
N ASN A 332 -9.23 -4.62 -35.48
CA ASN A 332 -9.68 -5.80 -36.22
C ASN A 332 -9.46 -7.04 -35.35
N SER A 333 -10.54 -7.75 -35.03
CA SER A 333 -10.45 -9.07 -34.41
C SER A 333 -10.17 -10.11 -35.50
N MET A 334 -9.13 -10.91 -35.31
CA MET A 334 -8.68 -11.89 -36.31
C MET A 334 -9.39 -13.23 -36.14
N ALA A 335 -9.67 -13.90 -37.24
CA ALA A 335 -10.29 -15.23 -37.22
C ALA A 335 -9.48 -16.19 -36.36
N PHE A 336 -10.19 -16.95 -35.53
CA PHE A 336 -9.63 -17.96 -34.65
C PHE A 336 -10.15 -19.33 -35.06
N GLU A 337 -9.26 -20.26 -35.39
CA GLU A 337 -9.66 -21.55 -35.96
C GLU A 337 -10.24 -22.46 -34.87
N ILE A 338 -11.55 -22.72 -34.98
CA ILE A 338 -12.29 -23.67 -34.14
C ILE A 338 -12.94 -24.70 -35.06
N LYS A 339 -12.60 -25.99 -34.86
CA LYS A 339 -13.20 -27.12 -35.57
C LYS A 339 -13.92 -28.03 -34.58
N ASN A 340 -15.23 -28.18 -34.75
CA ASN A 340 -16.09 -28.98 -33.86
C ASN A 340 -15.92 -28.60 -32.37
N GLY A 341 -15.79 -27.30 -32.08
CA GLY A 341 -15.63 -26.78 -30.72
C GLY A 341 -14.22 -26.91 -30.13
N LEU A 342 -13.23 -27.35 -30.92
CA LEU A 342 -11.86 -27.55 -30.47
C LEU A 342 -10.87 -26.71 -31.28
N THR A 343 -9.78 -26.34 -30.63
CA THR A 343 -8.61 -25.71 -31.25
C THR A 343 -7.34 -26.27 -30.61
N THR A 344 -6.25 -26.29 -31.36
CA THR A 344 -4.90 -26.61 -30.84
C THR A 344 -4.11 -25.35 -30.48
N MET A 345 -4.65 -24.16 -30.78
CA MET A 345 -4.04 -22.90 -30.37
C MET A 345 -4.20 -22.72 -28.87
N LEU A 346 -3.08 -22.70 -28.15
CA LEU A 346 -3.06 -22.34 -26.73
C LEU A 346 -3.32 -20.83 -26.56
N PRO A 347 -3.79 -20.39 -25.38
CA PRO A 347 -3.89 -18.97 -25.06
C PRO A 347 -2.56 -18.25 -25.33
N GLN A 348 -2.65 -17.10 -26.00
CA GLN A 348 -1.46 -16.33 -26.32
C GLN A 348 -0.76 -15.79 -25.06
N VAL A 349 0.57 -15.86 -25.06
CA VAL A 349 1.45 -15.35 -24.00
C VAL A 349 2.65 -14.65 -24.65
N TYR A 350 3.36 -13.80 -23.90
CA TYR A 350 4.61 -13.22 -24.39
C TYR A 350 5.68 -14.32 -24.52
N GLU A 351 6.23 -14.47 -25.72
CA GLU A 351 7.28 -15.43 -26.05
C GLU A 351 8.64 -14.71 -26.18
N ASN A 352 9.75 -15.43 -26.05
CA ASN A 352 11.11 -14.89 -26.24
C ASN A 352 11.50 -13.73 -25.30
N VAL A 353 11.03 -13.76 -24.05
CA VAL A 353 11.26 -12.70 -23.05
C VAL A 353 12.60 -12.78 -22.30
N LEU A 354 13.43 -13.77 -22.60
CA LEU A 354 14.69 -14.00 -21.89
C LEU A 354 15.71 -12.90 -22.24
N SER A 355 16.18 -12.19 -21.22
CA SER A 355 17.28 -11.24 -21.32
C SER A 355 18.18 -11.36 -20.08
N LYS A 356 19.42 -10.85 -20.18
CA LYS A 356 20.35 -10.79 -19.06
C LYS A 356 20.36 -9.37 -18.49
N GLU A 357 20.09 -9.24 -17.20
CA GLU A 357 20.23 -7.99 -16.46
C GLU A 357 21.54 -8.00 -15.64
N PRO A 358 22.13 -6.83 -15.34
CA PRO A 358 23.33 -6.74 -14.51
C PRO A 358 23.01 -6.93 -13.02
N LEU A 359 24.05 -7.00 -12.18
CA LEU A 359 23.89 -6.74 -10.75
C LEU A 359 23.60 -5.25 -10.51
N PRO A 360 23.03 -4.87 -9.35
CA PRO A 360 22.79 -3.46 -9.02
C PRO A 360 24.05 -2.60 -9.14
N ALA A 361 23.95 -1.47 -9.84
CA ALA A 361 25.07 -0.56 -10.06
C ALA A 361 25.54 0.15 -8.78
N HIS A 362 24.64 0.34 -7.81
CA HIS A 362 24.91 0.88 -6.49
C HIS A 362 23.93 0.27 -5.48
N THR A 363 24.35 0.17 -4.22
CA THR A 363 23.46 -0.20 -3.11
C THR A 363 23.72 0.77 -1.97
N PRO A 364 22.67 1.36 -1.36
CA PRO A 364 22.84 2.32 -0.28
C PRO A 364 23.57 1.72 0.92
N GLU A 365 24.31 2.54 1.65
CA GLU A 365 25.02 2.09 2.85
C GLU A 365 24.05 1.53 3.90
N MET A 366 24.37 0.33 4.41
CA MET A 366 23.59 -0.30 5.47
C MET A 366 24.22 -0.02 6.85
N PRO A 367 23.41 0.20 7.89
CA PRO A 367 23.92 0.33 9.24
C PRO A 367 24.59 -0.98 9.68
N LYS A 368 25.59 -0.87 10.57
CA LYS A 368 26.26 -2.06 11.13
C LYS A 368 25.22 -2.95 11.82
N TYR A 369 25.16 -4.21 11.41
CA TYR A 369 24.33 -5.20 12.09
C TYR A 369 24.90 -5.48 13.49
N VAL A 370 24.11 -5.14 14.51
CA VAL A 370 24.37 -5.51 15.89
C VAL A 370 23.28 -6.49 16.32
N PRO A 371 23.59 -7.78 16.53
CA PRO A 371 22.65 -8.73 17.10
C PRO A 371 22.20 -8.19 18.47
N GLY A 372 20.95 -7.72 18.57
CA GLY A 372 20.47 -7.07 19.78
C GLY A 372 20.40 -8.03 20.98
N ILE A 373 20.80 -7.54 22.17
CA ILE A 373 20.33 -8.10 23.45
C ILE A 373 18.85 -7.72 23.56
N LYS A 374 17.96 -8.67 23.31
CA LYS A 374 16.51 -8.43 23.25
C LYS A 374 15.89 -8.55 24.63
N ASN A 375 15.04 -7.58 25.00
CA ASN A 375 14.13 -7.72 26.14
C ASN A 375 13.07 -8.78 25.80
N ARG A 376 13.38 -10.05 26.06
CA ARG A 376 12.40 -11.14 25.95
C ARG A 376 11.59 -11.17 27.25
N SER A 377 10.27 -11.10 27.12
CA SER A 377 9.35 -11.36 28.22
C SER A 377 9.30 -12.88 28.49
N GLU A 378 9.19 -13.26 29.75
CA GLU A 378 8.90 -14.66 30.11
C GLU A 378 7.43 -15.03 29.85
N LEU A 379 6.54 -14.04 29.74
CA LEU A 379 5.09 -14.22 29.56
C LEU A 379 4.66 -13.99 28.10
N PHE A 380 5.10 -12.90 27.48
CA PHE A 380 4.77 -12.55 26.10
C PHE A 380 5.82 -13.13 25.13
N LYS A 381 5.83 -14.44 24.93
CA LYS A 381 6.77 -15.09 23.99
C LYS A 381 6.34 -14.81 22.54
N LYS A 382 7.32 -14.58 21.66
CA LYS A 382 7.10 -14.32 20.22
C LYS A 382 6.04 -13.21 19.97
N PHE A 383 6.08 -12.16 20.80
CA PHE A 383 5.14 -11.05 20.71
C PHE A 383 5.34 -10.28 19.40
N SER A 384 4.24 -10.04 18.69
CA SER A 384 4.23 -9.15 17.53
C SER A 384 2.96 -8.30 17.46
N TYR A 385 3.08 -7.17 16.76
CA TYR A 385 2.01 -6.22 16.54
C TYR A 385 2.01 -5.75 15.09
N THR A 386 0.85 -5.72 14.43
CA THR A 386 0.71 -5.38 13.00
C THR A 386 -0.30 -4.26 12.72
N GLY A 387 -0.62 -3.45 13.73
CA GLY A 387 -1.25 -2.15 13.48
C GLY A 387 -0.27 -1.17 12.85
N ASP A 388 -0.76 -0.01 12.43
CA ASP A 388 0.08 1.02 11.81
C ASP A 388 1.00 1.69 12.84
N GLY A 389 0.53 1.79 14.08
CA GLY A 389 1.30 2.29 15.21
C GLY A 389 2.29 1.27 15.78
N LYS A 390 3.03 1.67 16.82
CA LYS A 390 4.06 0.84 17.45
C LYS A 390 3.63 0.41 18.84
N ALA A 391 3.39 -0.87 19.06
CA ALA A 391 3.19 -1.40 20.41
C ALA A 391 4.52 -1.60 21.16
N MET A 392 4.48 -1.57 22.50
CA MET A 392 5.66 -1.77 23.35
C MET A 392 5.37 -2.62 24.59
N LEU A 393 6.17 -3.67 24.79
CA LEU A 393 6.14 -4.46 26.04
C LEU A 393 6.78 -3.72 27.22
N ARG A 394 6.15 -3.79 28.38
CA ARG A 394 6.59 -3.20 29.65
C ARG A 394 6.27 -4.10 30.83
N THR A 395 6.94 -3.85 31.95
CA THR A 395 6.78 -4.63 33.18
C THR A 395 6.43 -3.73 34.37
N ASN A 396 6.06 -4.35 35.49
CA ASN A 396 5.79 -3.67 36.76
C ASN A 396 4.71 -2.58 36.66
N MET A 397 3.51 -2.99 36.22
CA MET A 397 2.32 -2.11 36.18
C MET A 397 2.00 -1.53 37.57
N HIS A 398 1.80 -0.22 37.66
CA HIS A 398 1.29 0.48 38.82
C HIS A 398 0.78 1.87 38.43
N TRP A 399 0.17 2.59 39.37
CA TRP A 399 -0.24 3.99 39.20
C TRP A 399 0.89 4.84 38.59
N GLY A 400 0.58 5.66 37.59
CA GLY A 400 1.49 6.63 36.98
C GLY A 400 2.26 6.10 35.78
N LYS A 401 2.07 4.83 35.39
CA LYS A 401 2.66 4.27 34.17
C LYS A 401 1.84 4.70 32.94
N LYS A 402 2.52 5.09 31.86
CA LYS A 402 1.87 5.39 30.57
C LYS A 402 1.11 4.18 30.03
N ALA A 403 -0.07 4.43 29.49
CA ALA A 403 -0.96 3.45 28.87
C ALA A 403 -0.66 3.25 27.38
N TYR A 404 -0.42 4.34 26.65
CA TYR A 404 -0.19 4.31 25.21
C TYR A 404 1.24 4.69 24.86
N THR A 405 1.64 4.39 23.63
CA THR A 405 2.96 4.75 23.08
C THR A 405 3.00 6.14 22.47
N ASP A 406 1.85 6.66 22.07
CA ASP A 406 1.62 7.89 21.32
C ASP A 406 0.75 8.91 22.09
N LEU A 407 0.40 8.62 23.35
CA LEU A 407 -0.26 9.56 24.26
C LEU A 407 0.46 9.64 25.60
N GLU A 408 0.27 10.76 26.29
CA GLU A 408 0.82 11.02 27.63
C GLU A 408 -0.08 10.52 28.78
N TYR A 409 -1.15 9.78 28.46
CA TYR A 409 -2.08 9.25 29.46
C TYR A 409 -1.45 8.15 30.31
N ASN A 410 -1.65 8.25 31.62
CA ASN A 410 -1.16 7.31 32.61
C ASN A 410 -2.32 6.54 33.25
N TYR A 411 -2.08 5.28 33.58
CA TYR A 411 -2.95 4.54 34.49
C TYR A 411 -2.99 5.24 35.86
N THR A 412 -4.19 5.42 36.40
CA THR A 412 -4.38 6.01 37.74
C THR A 412 -4.90 4.94 38.70
N VAL A 413 -6.18 4.96 39.04
CA VAL A 413 -6.82 3.95 39.88
C VAL A 413 -6.86 2.62 39.12
N LEU A 414 -6.37 1.56 39.76
CA LEU A 414 -6.31 0.20 39.20
C LEU A 414 -6.87 -0.80 40.21
N PRO A 415 -7.71 -1.77 39.78
CA PRO A 415 -7.99 -2.97 40.56
C PRO A 415 -6.69 -3.64 41.05
N LYS A 416 -6.69 -4.11 42.30
CA LYS A 416 -5.46 -4.58 42.96
C LYS A 416 -4.73 -5.68 42.16
N PHE A 417 -5.47 -6.57 41.50
CA PHE A 417 -4.91 -7.70 40.76
C PHE A 417 -4.05 -7.27 39.55
N LEU A 418 -4.30 -6.10 38.96
CA LEU A 418 -3.52 -5.55 37.83
C LEU A 418 -2.14 -5.03 38.23
N ASN A 419 -1.92 -4.69 39.50
CA ASN A 419 -0.61 -4.19 39.96
C ASN A 419 0.47 -5.27 39.86
N GLY A 420 1.66 -4.86 39.42
CA GLY A 420 2.82 -5.72 39.17
C GLY A 420 2.76 -6.55 37.89
N ALA A 421 1.73 -6.38 37.05
CA ALA A 421 1.61 -7.08 35.77
C ALA A 421 2.68 -6.63 34.76
N GLU A 422 2.98 -7.51 33.80
CA GLU A 422 3.51 -7.08 32.51
C GLU A 422 2.38 -6.52 31.65
N TYR A 423 2.67 -5.61 30.74
CA TYR A 423 1.64 -4.97 29.94
C TYR A 423 2.15 -4.49 28.58
N VAL A 424 1.24 -4.42 27.63
CA VAL A 424 1.47 -3.87 26.30
C VAL A 424 0.97 -2.44 26.29
N ARG A 425 1.88 -1.48 26.05
CA ARG A 425 1.46 -0.14 25.62
C ARG A 425 1.08 -0.22 24.16
N THR A 426 -0.19 -0.02 23.86
CA THR A 426 -0.70 0.01 22.49
C THR A 426 -0.64 1.43 21.92
N PRO A 427 -0.58 1.60 20.60
CA PRO A 427 -0.77 2.90 19.96
C PRO A 427 -2.27 3.24 19.93
N ASN A 428 -2.65 4.42 20.43
CA ASN A 428 -4.03 4.87 20.34
C ASN A 428 -4.43 5.30 18.92
N SER A 429 -3.46 5.59 18.04
CA SER A 429 -3.69 5.82 16.61
C SER A 429 -4.42 4.66 15.93
N ASP A 430 -4.31 3.44 16.46
CA ASP A 430 -4.92 2.23 15.92
C ASP A 430 -6.30 1.93 16.55
N ASN A 431 -6.92 2.90 17.23
CA ASN A 431 -8.19 2.75 17.95
C ASN A 431 -9.37 2.25 17.09
N ARG A 432 -9.31 2.46 15.77
CA ARG A 432 -10.27 1.95 14.77
C ARG A 432 -9.62 1.09 13.70
N TYR A 433 -8.35 0.72 13.89
CA TYR A 433 -7.66 -0.18 12.98
C TYR A 433 -8.18 -1.60 13.18
N TRP A 434 -8.17 -2.38 12.09
CA TRP A 434 -8.46 -3.79 12.13
C TRP A 434 -7.45 -4.61 11.32
N ALA A 435 -6.86 -5.59 11.98
CA ALA A 435 -6.22 -6.73 11.35
C ALA A 435 -6.52 -7.98 12.17
N ARG A 436 -6.65 -9.12 11.49
CA ARG A 436 -6.84 -10.43 12.15
C ARG A 436 -5.72 -10.72 13.14
N ASP A 437 -4.48 -10.35 12.78
CA ASP A 437 -3.25 -10.62 13.52
C ASP A 437 -2.67 -9.36 14.17
N GLN A 438 -3.52 -8.42 14.60
CA GLN A 438 -3.10 -7.11 15.10
C GLN A 438 -2.19 -7.20 16.31
N LEU A 439 -2.49 -8.05 17.30
CA LEU A 439 -1.62 -8.32 18.44
C LEU A 439 -1.61 -9.81 18.75
N GLN A 440 -0.43 -10.40 18.85
CA GLN A 440 -0.30 -11.84 19.15
C GLN A 440 0.94 -12.16 19.96
N PHE A 441 0.87 -13.28 20.69
CA PHE A 441 1.97 -13.89 21.42
C PHE A 441 1.61 -15.33 21.81
N ILE A 442 2.63 -16.11 22.18
CA ILE A 442 2.46 -17.40 22.86
C ILE A 442 2.53 -17.16 24.37
N ALA A 443 1.58 -17.70 25.13
CA ALA A 443 1.60 -17.66 26.59
C ALA A 443 2.85 -18.40 27.11
N GLY A 444 3.82 -17.65 27.64
CA GLY A 444 5.12 -18.18 27.99
C GLY A 444 5.15 -19.03 29.26
N LYS A 445 4.14 -18.88 30.11
CA LYS A 445 3.81 -19.65 31.32
C LYS A 445 2.29 -19.61 31.49
N LYS A 446 1.74 -20.47 32.36
CA LYS A 446 0.34 -20.29 32.80
C LYS A 446 0.13 -18.89 33.39
N MET A 447 -0.85 -18.14 32.89
CA MET A 447 -0.98 -16.71 33.19
C MET A 447 -2.43 -16.20 33.10
N HIS A 448 -2.70 -15.15 33.87
CA HIS A 448 -3.88 -14.30 33.69
C HIS A 448 -3.60 -13.28 32.59
N ILE A 449 -4.56 -13.09 31.71
CA ILE A 449 -4.56 -12.08 30.65
C ILE A 449 -5.74 -11.17 30.90
N TYR A 450 -5.49 -9.86 30.87
CA TYR A 450 -6.50 -8.83 31.03
C TYR A 450 -6.52 -7.93 29.81
N VAL A 451 -7.70 -7.68 29.27
CA VAL A 451 -7.93 -6.71 28.19
C VAL A 451 -8.77 -5.59 28.76
N LEU A 452 -8.24 -4.37 28.73
CA LEU A 452 -8.98 -3.16 29.09
C LEU A 452 -9.59 -2.61 27.82
N HIS A 453 -10.92 -2.59 27.73
CA HIS A 453 -11.65 -2.23 26.52
C HIS A 453 -12.62 -1.08 26.78
N ASP A 454 -12.59 -0.07 25.90
CA ASP A 454 -13.45 1.11 25.97
C ASP A 454 -14.94 0.72 25.91
N ASP A 455 -15.74 1.22 26.84
CA ASP A 455 -17.17 0.90 26.96
C ASP A 455 -18.03 1.53 25.84
N THR A 456 -17.48 2.51 25.14
CA THR A 456 -18.14 3.16 23.99
C THR A 456 -17.96 2.39 22.68
N VAL A 457 -17.12 1.36 22.68
CA VAL A 457 -16.79 0.55 21.52
C VAL A 457 -17.52 -0.80 21.60
N SER A 458 -18.16 -1.19 20.50
CA SER A 458 -18.76 -2.52 20.38
C SER A 458 -17.71 -3.59 20.66
N ARG A 459 -18.02 -4.53 21.56
CA ARG A 459 -17.08 -5.58 21.95
C ARG A 459 -16.78 -6.48 20.75
N PRO A 460 -15.50 -6.63 20.35
CA PRO A 460 -15.14 -7.45 19.20
C PRO A 460 -15.28 -8.94 19.51
N GLU A 461 -15.44 -9.74 18.46
CA GLU A 461 -15.70 -11.18 18.53
C GLU A 461 -14.68 -11.92 19.41
N PHE A 462 -13.39 -11.65 19.25
CA PHE A 462 -12.33 -12.32 20.02
C PHE A 462 -12.48 -12.09 21.54
N LEU A 463 -12.98 -10.92 21.94
CA LEU A 463 -13.13 -10.55 23.33
C LEU A 463 -14.29 -11.32 23.96
N LEU A 464 -15.40 -11.44 23.23
CA LEU A 464 -16.61 -12.15 23.67
C LEU A 464 -16.43 -13.68 23.69
N GLN A 465 -15.60 -14.23 22.80
CA GLN A 465 -15.38 -15.66 22.69
C GLN A 465 -14.48 -16.21 23.80
N ASP A 466 -13.40 -15.50 24.09
CA ASP A 466 -12.29 -16.04 24.89
C ASP A 466 -12.12 -15.37 26.27
N TYR A 467 -12.82 -14.27 26.53
CA TYR A 467 -12.66 -13.49 27.77
C TYR A 467 -14.00 -13.29 28.47
N ASN A 468 -13.95 -13.26 29.81
CA ASN A 468 -15.10 -12.94 30.64
C ASN A 468 -14.96 -11.52 31.18
N ASP A 469 -16.07 -10.77 31.19
CA ASP A 469 -16.12 -9.47 31.87
C ASP A 469 -15.94 -9.69 33.39
N THR A 470 -15.04 -8.92 34.00
CA THR A 470 -14.79 -9.00 35.45
C THR A 470 -15.80 -8.20 36.27
N GLY A 471 -16.52 -7.27 35.64
CA GLY A 471 -17.32 -6.24 36.30
C GLY A 471 -16.50 -5.07 36.86
N ASP A 472 -15.17 -5.13 36.81
CA ASP A 472 -14.28 -4.03 37.19
C ASP A 472 -13.99 -3.12 35.99
N ASN A 473 -13.85 -1.83 36.25
CA ASN A 473 -13.49 -0.82 35.26
C ASN A 473 -12.19 -0.09 35.64
N VAL A 474 -11.44 0.35 34.64
CA VAL A 474 -10.29 1.25 34.78
C VAL A 474 -10.60 2.56 34.05
N ASN A 475 -10.55 3.68 34.76
CA ASN A 475 -10.70 4.99 34.12
C ASN A 475 -9.38 5.41 33.45
N MET A 476 -9.43 5.61 32.14
CA MET A 476 -8.32 6.06 31.31
C MET A 476 -8.61 7.46 30.77
N ALA A 477 -8.18 8.49 31.51
CA ALA A 477 -8.34 9.90 31.11
C ALA A 477 -9.80 10.24 30.67
N GLY A 478 -10.77 9.93 31.54
CA GLY A 478 -12.19 10.22 31.34
C GLY A 478 -12.98 9.13 30.60
N VAL A 479 -12.30 8.08 30.13
CA VAL A 479 -12.93 6.95 29.43
C VAL A 479 -12.95 5.73 30.35
N SER A 480 -14.12 5.12 30.53
CA SER A 480 -14.26 3.85 31.25
C SER A 480 -13.81 2.70 30.36
N MET A 481 -12.85 1.92 30.84
CA MET A 481 -12.36 0.71 30.18
C MET A 481 -12.76 -0.51 31.02
N SER A 482 -13.77 -1.28 30.60
CA SER A 482 -14.07 -2.57 31.24
C SER A 482 -12.91 -3.54 31.14
N VAL A 483 -12.67 -4.26 32.23
CA VAL A 483 -11.61 -5.26 32.32
C VAL A 483 -12.19 -6.63 31.99
N PHE A 484 -11.68 -7.22 30.92
CA PHE A 484 -11.98 -8.59 30.50
C PHE A 484 -10.83 -9.52 30.90
N HIS A 485 -11.14 -10.73 31.36
CA HIS A 485 -10.18 -11.68 31.90
C HIS A 485 -10.23 -13.04 31.18
N ARG A 486 -9.04 -13.58 30.90
CA ARG A 486 -8.80 -14.95 30.44
C ARG A 486 -7.69 -15.59 31.27
N LEU A 487 -7.82 -16.87 31.57
CA LEU A 487 -6.71 -17.69 32.07
C LEU A 487 -6.17 -18.52 30.90
N ALA A 488 -4.87 -18.43 30.63
CA ALA A 488 -4.20 -19.16 29.56
C ALA A 488 -3.19 -20.16 30.12
N GLU A 489 -3.11 -21.34 29.52
CA GLU A 489 -2.08 -22.34 29.81
C GLU A 489 -0.75 -21.99 29.11
N GLU A 490 0.36 -22.55 29.60
CA GLU A 490 1.66 -22.38 28.93
C GLU A 490 1.65 -23.00 27.53
N GLY A 491 2.13 -22.24 26.53
CA GLY A 491 2.15 -22.65 25.13
C GLY A 491 0.89 -22.29 24.34
N GLU A 492 -0.14 -21.75 24.99
CA GLU A 492 -1.38 -21.36 24.32
C GLU A 492 -1.17 -20.14 23.39
N SER A 493 -1.74 -20.21 22.18
CA SER A 493 -1.67 -19.14 21.17
C SER A 493 -2.70 -18.05 21.49
N ILE A 494 -2.23 -16.83 21.77
CA ILE A 494 -3.10 -15.69 22.05
C ILE A 494 -3.07 -14.73 20.87
N ILE A 495 -4.24 -14.52 20.26
CA ILE A 495 -4.42 -13.66 19.08
C ILE A 495 -5.55 -12.67 19.38
N MET A 496 -5.30 -11.40 19.13
CA MET A 496 -6.28 -10.32 19.29
C MET A 496 -6.40 -9.55 17.97
N ALA A 497 -7.64 -9.34 17.53
CA ALA A 497 -7.97 -8.61 16.31
C ALA A 497 -8.15 -7.10 16.59
N GLY A 498 -8.89 -6.41 15.72
CA GLY A 498 -9.21 -4.99 15.86
C GLY A 498 -10.05 -4.66 17.10
N ASN A 499 -10.05 -3.38 17.44
CA ASN A 499 -10.76 -2.84 18.61
C ASN A 499 -12.29 -2.91 18.46
N SER A 500 -12.79 -2.98 17.23
CA SER A 500 -14.20 -3.19 16.87
C SER A 500 -14.24 -4.04 15.60
N ASP A 501 -15.27 -4.87 15.43
CA ASP A 501 -15.48 -5.63 14.19
C ASP A 501 -16.08 -4.77 13.06
N GLY A 502 -16.53 -3.55 13.37
CA GLY A 502 -17.12 -2.61 12.42
C GLY A 502 -16.83 -1.15 12.77
N ASP A 503 -17.77 -0.26 12.47
CA ASP A 503 -17.65 1.17 12.79
C ASP A 503 -17.46 1.36 14.32
N ALA A 504 -16.69 2.38 14.68
CA ALA A 504 -16.41 2.76 16.07
C ALA A 504 -16.33 4.30 16.20
N PRO A 505 -16.60 4.86 17.39
CA PRO A 505 -16.48 6.29 17.63
C PRO A 505 -15.06 6.81 17.31
N GLU A 506 -14.94 7.96 16.64
CA GLU A 506 -13.64 8.48 16.20
C GLU A 506 -12.65 8.73 17.36
N ASN A 507 -13.18 9.17 18.50
CA ASN A 507 -12.40 9.50 19.69
C ASN A 507 -12.34 8.35 20.73
N CYS A 508 -12.71 7.13 20.33
CA CYS A 508 -12.60 5.97 21.23
C CYS A 508 -11.13 5.65 21.55
N ARG A 509 -10.93 4.79 22.53
CA ARG A 509 -9.59 4.35 22.97
C ARG A 509 -9.27 2.97 22.45
N MET A 510 -8.03 2.78 22.02
CA MET A 510 -7.50 1.47 21.71
C MET A 510 -7.45 0.60 22.98
N TYR A 511 -7.77 -0.68 22.87
CA TYR A 511 -7.63 -1.59 24.01
C TYR A 511 -6.17 -1.68 24.48
N THR A 512 -5.98 -2.01 25.76
CA THR A 512 -4.64 -2.32 26.32
C THR A 512 -4.63 -3.71 26.94
N VAL A 513 -3.47 -4.36 26.95
CA VAL A 513 -3.32 -5.75 27.39
C VAL A 513 -2.38 -5.82 28.59
N MET A 514 -2.78 -6.55 29.63
CA MET A 514 -1.93 -6.85 30.79
C MET A 514 -1.86 -8.36 31.03
N ALA A 515 -0.73 -8.83 31.54
CA ALA A 515 -0.47 -10.23 31.83
C ALA A 515 0.20 -10.41 33.18
N LYS A 516 -0.21 -11.44 33.91
CA LYS A 516 0.41 -11.80 35.19
C LYS A 516 0.53 -13.31 35.32
N LYS A 517 1.71 -13.79 35.69
CA LYS A 517 1.94 -15.20 35.95
C LYS A 517 0.93 -15.73 36.97
N PHE A 518 0.31 -16.87 36.68
CA PHE A 518 -0.55 -17.57 37.62
C PHE A 518 0.30 -18.04 38.82
N LYS A 519 -0.14 -17.73 40.04
CA LYS A 519 0.45 -18.23 41.27
C LYS A 519 -0.61 -19.06 41.98
N LYS A 520 -0.28 -20.31 42.30
CA LYS A 520 -1.15 -21.22 43.06
C LYS A 520 -1.39 -20.68 44.46
#